data_AF-A0A939BAS8-F1
#
_entry.id   AF-A0A939BAS8-F1
#
_cell.length_a   1.000
_cell.length_b   1.000
_cell.length_c   1.000
_cell.angle_alpha   90.00
_cell.angle_beta   90.00
_cell.angle_gamma   90.00
#
_symmetry.space_group_name_H-M   'P 1'
#
loop_
_entity.id
_entity.type
_entity.pdbx_description
1 polymer ?
#
loop_
_entity_poly.entity_id
_entity_poly.type
_entity_poly.pdbx_seq_one_letter_code
_entity_poly.pdbx_strand_id
1 'polypeptide(L)' 'MKIDIHTTAGKIADLGRRIDEAVNAASPSAIEKQHATGKMTARERILRLLDEDSFTELD' A
#
# COMPACT_ATOMS: atom_id res chain seq x y z
N MET A 1 16.96 2.46 -13.55
CA MET A 1 17.76 3.53 -12.92
C MET A 1 17.96 3.14 -11.46
N LYS A 2 19.19 3.10 -10.96
CA LYS A 2 19.45 2.72 -9.56
C LYS A 2 19.08 3.93 -8.66
N ILE A 3 18.30 3.70 -7.61
CA ILE A 3 17.98 4.76 -6.65
C ILE A 3 19.25 5.08 -5.85
N ASP A 4 19.67 6.36 -5.85
CA ASP A 4 20.80 6.83 -5.05
C ASP A 4 20.34 7.47 -3.73
N ILE A 5 20.39 6.67 -2.66
CA ILE A 5 19.95 7.05 -1.31
C ILE A 5 20.78 8.17 -0.66
N HIS A 6 21.90 8.58 -1.25
CA HIS A 6 22.72 9.67 -0.72
C HIS A 6 22.27 11.05 -1.21
N THR A 7 21.31 11.12 -2.12
CA THR A 7 20.69 12.36 -2.57
C THR A 7 19.30 12.56 -1.97
N THR A 8 18.82 13.80 -1.90
CA THR A 8 17.43 14.08 -1.50
C THR A 8 16.43 13.40 -2.44
N ALA A 9 16.67 13.49 -3.74
CA ALA A 9 15.80 12.88 -4.74
C ALA A 9 15.73 11.35 -4.61
N GLY A 10 16.86 10.68 -4.37
CA GLY A 10 16.86 9.23 -4.20
C GLY A 10 16.28 8.77 -2.86
N LYS A 11 16.42 9.54 -1.78
CA LYS A 11 15.68 9.26 -0.53
C LYS A 11 14.16 9.32 -0.72
N ILE A 12 13.67 10.31 -1.47
CA ILE A 12 12.24 10.43 -1.81
C ILE A 12 11.79 9.24 -2.66
N ALA A 13 12.57 8.87 -3.68
CA ALA A 13 12.26 7.72 -4.52
C ALA A 13 12.24 6.39 -3.74
N ASP A 14 13.19 6.19 -2.81
CA ASP A 14 13.21 5.00 -1.96
C ASP A 14 12.02 4.96 -0.98
N LEU A 15 11.63 6.12 -0.42
CA LEU A 15 10.43 6.23 0.40
C LEU A 15 9.17 5.83 -0.38
N GLY A 16 9.00 6.35 -1.61
CA GLY A 16 7.88 5.99 -2.47
C GLY A 16 7.83 4.49 -2.75
N ARG A 17 8.97 3.88 -3.07
CA ARG A 17 9.07 2.42 -3.27
C ARG A 17 8.61 1.63 -2.04
N ARG A 18 9.02 2.02 -0.83
CA ARG A 18 8.62 1.34 0.41
C ARG A 18 7.13 1.50 0.70
N ILE A 19 6.55 2.66 0.42
CA ILE A 19 5.10 2.90 0.55
C ILE A 19 4.34 1.98 -0.41
N ASP A 20 4.77 1.90 -1.68
CA ASP A 20 4.14 1.01 -2.66
C ASP A 20 4.21 -0.46 -2.25
N GLU A 21 5.35 -0.89 -1.71
CA GLU A 21 5.53 -2.25 -1.16
C GLU A 21 4.60 -2.51 0.04
N ALA A 22 4.42 -1.55 0.93
CA ALA A 22 3.51 -1.66 2.08
C ALA A 22 2.04 -1.74 1.64
N VAL A 23 1.62 -0.89 0.71
CA VAL A 23 0.25 -0.88 0.16
C VAL A 23 -0.07 -2.20 -0.55
N ASN A 24 0.92 -2.78 -1.23
CA ASN A 24 0.79 -4.03 -1.98
C ASN A 24 1.42 -5.23 -1.25
N ALA A 25 1.52 -5.21 0.08
CA ALA A 25 2.20 -6.25 0.86
C ALA A 25 1.57 -7.64 0.71
N ALA A 26 0.27 -7.69 0.40
CA ALA A 26 -0.41 -8.94 0.07
C ALA A 26 -0.07 -9.37 -1.36
N SER A 27 0.33 -10.63 -1.54
CA SER A 27 0.51 -11.17 -2.90
C SER A 27 -0.80 -11.08 -3.69
N PRO A 28 -0.76 -10.85 -5.00
CA PRO A 28 -1.96 -10.83 -5.86
C PRO A 28 -2.84 -12.08 -5.64
N SER A 29 -2.20 -13.24 -5.47
CA SER A 29 -2.88 -14.50 -5.19
C SER A 29 -3.61 -14.53 -3.83
N ALA A 30 -3.13 -13.82 -2.81
CA ALA A 30 -3.81 -13.71 -1.52
C ALA A 30 -5.04 -12.78 -1.61
N ILE A 31 -4.92 -11.70 -2.38
CA ILE A 31 -6.03 -10.77 -2.68
C ILE A 31 -7.13 -11.51 -3.44
N GLU A 32 -6.77 -12.21 -4.52
CA GLU A 32 -7.72 -13.00 -5.32
C GLU A 32 -8.44 -14.07 -4.48
N LYS A 33 -7.71 -14.79 -3.61
CA LYS A 33 -8.32 -15.77 -2.71
C LYS A 33 -9.32 -15.13 -1.75
N GLN A 34 -8.99 -13.96 -1.19
CA GLN A 34 -9.89 -13.24 -0.30
C GLN A 34 -11.17 -12.83 -1.04
N HIS A 35 -11.03 -12.26 -2.23
CA HIS A 35 -12.16 -11.87 -3.08
C HIS A 35 -12.99 -13.07 -3.53
N ALA A 36 -12.37 -14.20 -3.84
CA ALA A 36 -13.07 -15.46 -4.19
C ALA A 36 -13.95 -15.99 -3.05
N THR A 37 -13.64 -15.64 -1.79
CA THR A 37 -14.51 -15.95 -0.63
C THR A 37 -15.62 -14.92 -0.38
N GLY A 38 -15.78 -13.93 -1.27
CA GLY A 38 -16.73 -12.83 -1.12
C GLY A 38 -16.33 -11.80 -0.06
N LYS A 39 -15.06 -11.80 0.37
CA LYS A 39 -14.53 -10.91 1.42
C LYS A 39 -13.71 -9.79 0.80
N MET A 40 -13.78 -8.61 1.41
CA MET A 40 -12.87 -7.49 1.14
C MET A 40 -11.53 -7.68 1.86
N THR A 41 -10.46 -7.11 1.30
CA THR A 41 -9.16 -6.97 1.98
C THR A 41 -9.27 -6.01 3.17
N ALA A 42 -8.25 -5.98 4.04
CA ALA A 42 -8.25 -5.07 5.19
C ALA A 42 -8.34 -3.59 4.74
N ARG A 43 -7.52 -3.19 3.77
CA ARG A 43 -7.50 -1.82 3.24
C ARG A 43 -8.80 -1.44 2.55
N GLU A 44 -9.39 -2.34 1.77
CA GLU A 44 -10.70 -2.12 1.15
C GLU A 44 -11.80 -1.85 2.17
N ARG A 45 -11.79 -2.54 3.33
CA ARG A 45 -12.78 -2.31 4.39
C ARG A 45 -12.63 -0.94 5.02
N ILE A 46 -11.39 -0.49 5.25
CA ILE A 46 -11.10 0.84 5.80
C ILE A 46 -11.62 1.91 4.84
N LEU A 47 -11.24 1.83 3.55
CA LEU A 47 -11.67 2.79 2.53
C LEU A 47 -13.18 2.79 2.29
N ARG A 48 -13.86 1.67 2.56
CA ARG A 48 -15.32 1.59 2.48
C ARG A 48 -16.03 2.24 3.66
N LEU A 49 -15.39 2.22 4.83
CA LEU A 49 -15.96 2.68 6.10
C LEU A 49 -15.77 4.18 6.32
N LEU A 50 -14.60 4.70 5.97
CA LEU A 50 -14.22 6.09 6.24
C LEU A 50 -14.62 7.01 5.09
N ASP A 51 -14.72 8.30 5.40
CA ASP A 51 -14.90 9.32 4.37
C ASP A 51 -13.67 9.36 3.46
N GLU A 52 -13.89 9.67 2.18
CA GLU A 52 -12.82 9.83 1.21
C GLU A 52 -11.78 10.84 1.71
N ASP A 53 -10.50 10.55 1.50
CA ASP A 53 -9.35 11.35 1.94
C ASP A 53 -9.22 11.58 3.47
N SER A 54 -10.04 10.92 4.31
CA SER A 54 -9.95 11.06 5.78
C SER A 54 -8.97 10.09 6.44
N PHE A 55 -8.60 9.01 5.77
CA PHE A 55 -7.76 7.95 6.35
C PHE A 55 -6.29 8.39 6.45
N THR A 56 -5.75 8.37 7.67
CA THR A 56 -4.30 8.51 7.93
C THR A 56 -3.79 7.20 8.49
N GLU A 57 -2.96 6.49 7.71
CA GLU A 57 -2.34 5.24 8.12
C GLU A 57 -1.26 5.53 9.17
N LEU A 58 -1.32 4.82 10.29
CA LEU A 58 -0.34 4.86 11.37
C LEU A 58 0.26 3.47 11.47
N ASP A 59 1.58 3.37 11.39
CA ASP A 59 2.46 2.28 11.85
C ASP A 59 3.89 2.51 11.32
#